data_AF-A0A662SY25-F1
#
_entry.id   AF-A0A662SY25-F1
#
_cell.length_a   1.000
_cell.length_b   1.000
_cell.length_c   1.000
_cell.angle_alpha   90.00
_cell.angle_beta   90.00
_cell.angle_gamma   90.00
#
_symmetry.space_group_name_H-M   'P 1'
#
loop_
_entity.id
_entity.type
_entity.pdbx_description
1 polymer ?
#
loop_
_entity_poly.entity_id
_entity_poly.type
_entity_poly.pdbx_seq_one_letter_code
_entity_poly.pdbx_strand_id
1 'polypeptide(L)'
;MSIAVYPGFSWRRNALSDLGHATRSRAAVAYNLGIFTAGFLAALYAMKYVVGRWLATGLCLELAGYTLGLVAVFDEVYGRVHGAVSALFFLMLLAASIAYSIERRWLAPGVLGGLGLLSWMAFWADVFEWGAAVPEAISVALAFIWYLRLVAEASSR
;
A
#
# COMPACT_ATOMS: atom_id res chain seq x y z
N MET A 1 14.76 3.81 -3.18
CA MET A 1 15.85 3.56 -4.15
C MET A 1 15.42 3.73 -5.60
N SER A 2 14.27 3.18 -6.03
CA SER A 2 13.83 3.24 -7.44
C SER A 2 13.60 4.64 -8.03
N ILE A 3 13.14 5.61 -7.22
CA ILE A 3 13.01 7.02 -7.66
C ILE A 3 14.36 7.60 -8.09
N ALA A 4 15.44 7.28 -7.36
CA ALA A 4 16.77 7.84 -7.64
C ALA A 4 17.38 7.34 -8.95
N VAL A 5 16.94 6.17 -9.45
CA VAL A 5 17.42 5.55 -10.68
C VAL A 5 16.47 5.74 -11.87
N TYR A 6 15.30 6.36 -11.66
CA TYR A 6 14.35 6.73 -12.72
C TYR A 6 14.33 8.25 -12.91
N PRO A 7 15.19 8.82 -13.77
CA PRO A 7 15.34 10.27 -13.92
C PRO A 7 14.08 10.97 -14.48
N GLY A 8 13.14 10.22 -15.04
CA GLY A 8 11.86 10.75 -15.53
C GLY A 8 10.79 10.94 -14.45
N PHE A 9 11.07 10.58 -13.19
CA PHE A 9 10.07 10.66 -12.12
C PHE A 9 9.71 12.09 -11.76
N SER A 10 8.41 12.37 -11.65
CA SER A 10 7.86 13.62 -11.17
C SER A 10 6.67 13.36 -10.26
N TRP A 11 6.76 13.83 -9.01
CA TRP A 11 5.65 13.81 -8.05
C TRP A 11 4.38 14.52 -8.55
N ARG A 12 4.49 15.36 -9.59
CA ARG A 12 3.37 16.10 -10.17
C ARG A 12 2.65 15.36 -11.29
N ARG A 13 3.28 14.35 -11.89
CA ARG A 13 2.78 13.70 -13.11
C ARG A 13 2.70 12.18 -13.03
N ASN A 14 3.44 11.58 -12.11
CA ASN A 14 3.61 10.13 -12.07
C ASN A 14 2.81 9.48 -10.95
N ALA A 15 2.53 8.19 -11.13
CA ALA A 15 2.27 7.25 -10.04
C ALA A 15 3.61 6.69 -9.52
N LEU A 16 3.67 6.17 -8.29
CA LEU A 16 4.86 5.42 -7.85
C LEU A 16 5.00 4.13 -8.65
N SER A 17 3.88 3.51 -9.04
CA SER A 17 3.83 2.31 -9.87
C SER A 17 4.46 2.49 -11.25
N ASP A 18 4.57 3.73 -11.77
CA ASP A 18 5.31 4.02 -13.01
C ASP A 18 6.76 3.55 -12.94
N LEU A 19 7.35 3.53 -11.74
CA LEU A 19 8.70 3.01 -11.50
C LEU A 19 8.79 1.51 -11.79
N GLY A 20 7.68 0.79 -11.70
CA GLY A 20 7.53 -0.64 -11.96
C GLY A 20 7.27 -0.99 -13.43
N HIS A 21 7.05 -0.01 -14.31
CA HIS A 21 6.66 -0.28 -15.69
C HIS A 21 7.76 -1.00 -16.49
N ALA A 22 7.60 -2.30 -16.76
CA ALA A 22 8.66 -3.17 -17.29
C ALA A 22 9.28 -2.73 -18.63
N THR A 23 8.51 -2.05 -19.49
CA THR A 23 8.98 -1.64 -20.82
C THR A 23 9.51 -0.19 -20.86
N ARG A 24 9.28 0.61 -19.81
CA ARG A 24 9.58 2.06 -19.80
C ARG A 24 10.49 2.50 -18.67
N SER A 25 10.53 1.76 -17.57
CA SER A 25 11.32 2.09 -16.39
C SER A 25 12.55 1.19 -16.26
N ARG A 26 13.73 1.80 -16.23
CA ARG A 26 14.98 1.10 -15.87
C ARG A 26 15.00 0.63 -14.42
N ALA A 27 14.11 1.16 -13.59
CA ALA A 27 13.98 0.78 -12.18
C ALA A 27 12.99 -0.38 -11.97
N ALA A 28 12.32 -0.85 -13.03
CA ALA A 28 11.19 -1.78 -12.93
C ALA A 28 11.51 -3.05 -12.15
N VAL A 29 12.64 -3.68 -12.45
CA VAL A 29 13.06 -4.92 -11.76
C VAL A 29 13.22 -4.69 -10.25
N ALA A 30 13.95 -3.64 -9.86
CA ALA A 30 14.18 -3.32 -8.46
C ALA A 30 12.90 -2.89 -7.73
N TYR A 31 12.05 -2.11 -8.40
CA TYR A 31 10.77 -1.66 -7.86
C TYR A 31 9.80 -2.84 -7.67
N ASN A 32 9.54 -3.62 -8.71
CA ASN A 32 8.60 -4.74 -8.66
C ASN A 32 9.08 -5.83 -7.68
N LEU A 33 10.38 -6.12 -7.63
CA LEU A 33 10.93 -7.03 -6.62
C LEU A 33 10.67 -6.52 -5.20
N GLY A 34 10.90 -5.22 -4.95
CA GLY A 34 10.65 -4.61 -3.65
C GLY A 34 9.19 -4.67 -3.24
N ILE A 35 8.28 -4.29 -4.14
CA ILE A 35 6.83 -4.31 -3.92
C ILE A 35 6.33 -5.74 -3.68
N PHE A 36 6.74 -6.69 -4.54
CA PHE A 36 6.37 -8.10 -4.38
C PHE A 36 6.86 -8.67 -3.06
N THR A 37 8.12 -8.44 -2.72
CA THR A 37 8.72 -8.94 -1.47
C THR A 37 8.03 -8.35 -0.25
N ALA A 38 7.74 -7.04 -0.26
CA ALA A 38 7.02 -6.37 0.82
C ALA A 38 5.60 -6.94 0.98
N GLY A 39 4.86 -7.11 -0.11
CA GLY A 39 3.52 -7.69 -0.10
C GLY A 39 3.50 -9.13 0.41
N PHE A 40 4.42 -9.96 -0.09
CA PHE A 40 4.57 -11.35 0.33
C PHE A 40 4.88 -11.47 1.82
N LEU A 41 5.86 -10.70 2.33
CA LEU A 41 6.21 -10.72 3.74
C LEU A 41 5.08 -10.20 4.64
N ALA A 42 4.37 -9.15 4.22
CA ALA A 42 3.21 -8.63 4.94
C ALA A 42 2.08 -9.66 5.03
N ALA A 43 1.78 -10.36 3.94
CA ALA A 43 0.76 -11.41 3.92
C ALA A 43 1.13 -12.60 4.81
N LEU A 44 2.37 -13.08 4.72
CA LEU A 44 2.87 -14.15 5.61
C LEU A 44 2.83 -13.73 7.07
N TYR A 45 3.23 -12.50 7.38
CA TYR A 45 3.20 -11.98 8.75
C TYR A 45 1.77 -11.92 9.30
N ALA A 46 0.84 -11.40 8.50
CA ALA A 46 -0.57 -11.31 8.85
C ALA A 46 -1.16 -12.69 9.18
N MET A 47 -0.92 -13.67 8.32
CA MET A 47 -1.41 -15.04 8.51
C MET A 47 -0.81 -15.71 9.75
N LYS A 48 0.49 -15.52 9.98
CA LYS A 48 1.19 -16.21 11.06
C LYS A 48 0.93 -15.60 12.43
N TYR A 49 0.81 -14.28 12.53
CA TYR A 49 0.83 -13.58 13.82
C TYR A 49 -0.42 -12.74 14.10
N VAL A 50 -1.14 -12.29 13.07
CA VAL A 50 -2.24 -11.32 13.23
C VAL A 50 -3.59 -12.02 13.25
N VAL A 51 -3.86 -12.93 12.31
CA VAL A 51 -5.18 -13.59 12.14
C VAL A 51 -5.65 -14.27 13.42
N GLY A 52 -4.76 -14.93 14.16
CA GLY A 52 -5.12 -15.60 15.42
C GLY A 52 -5.49 -14.65 16.57
N ARG A 53 -5.14 -13.36 16.47
CA ARG A 53 -5.35 -12.35 17.52
C ARG A 53 -6.42 -11.33 17.13
N TRP A 54 -6.41 -10.90 15.88
CA TRP A 54 -7.26 -9.87 15.28
C TRP A 54 -7.65 -10.35 13.88
N LEU A 55 -8.72 -11.15 13.81
CA LEU A 55 -9.12 -11.86 12.60
C LEU A 55 -9.39 -10.90 11.44
N ALA A 56 -10.15 -9.84 11.67
CA ALA A 56 -10.54 -8.92 10.60
C ALA A 56 -9.31 -8.14 10.09
N THR A 57 -8.48 -7.63 11.01
CA THR A 57 -7.21 -6.97 10.66
C THR A 57 -6.30 -7.91 9.88
N GLY A 58 -6.14 -9.15 10.35
CA GLY A 58 -5.27 -10.15 9.75
C GLY A 58 -5.68 -10.52 8.33
N LEU A 59 -6.96 -10.81 8.10
CA LEU A 59 -7.47 -11.15 6.76
C LEU A 59 -7.37 -9.95 5.80
N CYS A 60 -7.67 -8.73 6.27
CA CYS A 60 -7.52 -7.53 5.44
C CYS A 60 -6.05 -7.28 5.09
N LEU A 61 -5.12 -7.45 6.04
CA LEU A 61 -3.69 -7.30 5.80
C LEU A 61 -3.12 -8.38 4.89
N GLU A 62 -3.59 -9.62 5.02
CA GLU A 62 -3.23 -10.70 4.11
C GLU A 62 -3.63 -10.35 2.67
N LEU A 63 -4.90 -9.97 2.47
CA LEU A 63 -5.41 -9.58 1.15
C LEU A 63 -4.70 -8.33 0.63
N ALA A 64 -4.38 -7.35 1.47
CA ALA A 64 -3.57 -6.19 1.10
C ALA A 64 -2.16 -6.62 0.66
N GLY A 65 -1.48 -7.49 1.42
CA GLY A 65 -0.16 -8.00 1.05
C GLY A 65 -0.16 -8.79 -0.26
N TYR A 66 -1.16 -9.67 -0.46
CA TYR A 66 -1.34 -10.43 -1.69
C TYR A 66 -1.58 -9.52 -2.90
N THR A 67 -2.50 -8.56 -2.77
CA THR A 67 -2.81 -7.62 -3.87
C THR A 67 -1.67 -6.67 -4.16
N LEU A 68 -0.87 -6.26 -3.16
CA LEU A 68 0.39 -5.55 -3.39
C LEU A 68 1.38 -6.40 -4.20
N GLY A 69 1.46 -7.70 -3.94
CA GLY A 69 2.21 -8.64 -4.78
C GLY A 69 1.70 -8.65 -6.23
N LEU A 70 0.38 -8.63 -6.42
CA LEU A 70 -0.22 -8.56 -7.75
C LEU A 70 0.03 -7.22 -8.46
N VAL A 71 0.15 -6.09 -7.75
CA VAL A 71 0.56 -4.79 -8.32
C VAL A 71 1.94 -4.89 -8.97
N ALA A 72 2.86 -5.67 -8.39
CA ALA A 72 4.18 -5.91 -8.98
C ALA A 72 4.16 -6.87 -10.17
N VAL A 73 3.23 -7.84 -10.19
CA VAL A 73 3.09 -8.82 -11.29
C VAL A 73 2.38 -8.19 -12.49
N PHE A 74 1.24 -7.55 -12.24
CA PHE A 74 0.47 -6.80 -13.22
C PHE A 74 0.88 -5.34 -13.14
N ASP A 75 2.09 -5.03 -13.58
CA ASP A 75 2.58 -3.65 -13.64
C ASP A 75 1.79 -2.77 -14.63
N GLU A 76 2.20 -1.52 -14.81
CA GLU A 76 1.52 -0.54 -15.67
C GLU A 76 1.30 -1.01 -17.13
N VAL A 77 2.06 -1.99 -17.63
CA VAL A 77 1.83 -2.57 -18.98
C VAL A 77 0.42 -3.14 -19.10
N TYR A 78 -0.13 -3.65 -18.00
CA TYR A 78 -1.43 -4.31 -17.95
C TYR A 78 -2.62 -3.35 -17.78
N GLY A 79 -2.36 -2.04 -17.69
CA GLY A 79 -3.37 -0.97 -17.71
C GLY A 79 -4.52 -1.19 -16.72
N ARG A 80 -5.72 -1.54 -17.21
CA ARG A 80 -6.91 -1.70 -16.37
C ARG A 80 -6.76 -2.76 -15.27
N VAL A 81 -6.01 -3.84 -15.54
CA VAL A 81 -5.77 -4.88 -14.53
C VAL A 81 -4.91 -4.34 -13.41
N HIS A 82 -3.84 -3.60 -13.74
CA HIS A 82 -3.00 -2.90 -12.76
C HIS A 82 -3.85 -1.98 -11.88
N GLY A 83 -4.65 -1.10 -12.50
CA GLY A 83 -5.53 -0.20 -11.76
C GLY A 83 -6.50 -0.91 -10.82
N ALA A 84 -7.06 -2.06 -11.22
CA ALA A 84 -7.98 -2.84 -10.39
C ALA A 84 -7.27 -3.45 -9.16
N VAL A 85 -6.09 -4.06 -9.34
CA VAL A 85 -5.35 -4.66 -8.22
C VAL A 85 -4.77 -3.59 -7.28
N SER A 86 -4.35 -2.45 -7.81
CA SER A 86 -3.90 -1.28 -7.02
C SER A 86 -5.04 -0.71 -6.18
N ALA A 87 -6.24 -0.53 -6.76
CA ALA A 87 -7.41 -0.06 -6.02
C ALA A 87 -7.81 -1.03 -4.90
N LEU A 88 -7.78 -2.35 -5.17
CA LEU A 88 -8.07 -3.36 -4.17
C LEU A 88 -7.04 -3.35 -3.03
N PHE A 89 -5.75 -3.17 -3.33
CA PHE A 89 -4.70 -3.00 -2.33
C PHE A 89 -5.01 -1.85 -1.36
N PHE A 90 -5.27 -0.64 -1.88
CA PHE A 90 -5.56 0.50 -1.02
C PHE A 90 -6.87 0.35 -0.23
N LEU A 91 -7.89 -0.28 -0.81
CA LEU A 91 -9.14 -0.58 -0.12
C LEU A 91 -8.92 -1.55 1.05
N MET A 92 -8.14 -2.63 0.83
CA MET A 92 -7.82 -3.60 1.88
C MET A 92 -6.92 -2.99 2.96
N LEU A 93 -6.01 -2.08 2.61
CA LEU A 93 -5.19 -1.35 3.57
C LEU A 93 -6.03 -0.41 4.45
N LEU A 94 -7.02 0.27 3.87
CA LEU A 94 -7.99 1.07 4.62
C LEU A 94 -8.86 0.18 5.52
N ALA A 95 -9.38 -0.93 4.99
CA ALA A 95 -10.17 -1.88 5.75
C ALA A 95 -9.39 -2.45 6.94
N ALA A 96 -8.12 -2.82 6.73
CA ALA A 96 -7.22 -3.25 7.80
C ALA A 96 -7.02 -2.17 8.87
N SER A 97 -6.85 -0.92 8.46
CA SER A 97 -6.71 0.22 9.39
C SER A 97 -7.96 0.39 10.26
N ILE A 98 -9.15 0.30 9.67
CA ILE A 98 -10.42 0.41 10.38
C ILE A 98 -10.63 -0.81 11.31
N ALA A 99 -10.40 -2.02 10.79
CA ALA A 99 -10.52 -3.26 11.56
C ALA A 99 -9.61 -3.23 12.78
N TYR A 100 -8.35 -2.81 12.60
CA TYR A 100 -7.38 -2.73 13.69
C TYR A 100 -7.81 -1.71 14.74
N SER A 101 -8.37 -0.58 14.31
CA SER A 101 -8.93 0.41 15.23
C SER A 101 -10.06 -0.13 16.08
N ILE A 102 -10.96 -0.93 15.49
CA ILE A 102 -12.10 -1.53 16.18
C ILE A 102 -11.61 -2.63 17.13
N GLU A 103 -10.83 -3.59 16.63
CA GLU A 103 -10.35 -4.76 17.39
C GLU A 103 -9.43 -4.36 18.54
N ARG A 104 -8.64 -3.28 18.40
CA ARG A 104 -7.79 -2.73 19.48
C ARG A 104 -8.46 -1.65 20.33
N ARG A 105 -9.64 -1.17 19.96
CA ARG A 105 -10.24 0.04 20.55
C ARG A 105 -9.28 1.23 20.56
N TRP A 106 -8.53 1.39 19.47
CA TRP A 106 -7.56 2.46 19.30
C TRP A 106 -7.87 3.18 17.99
N LEU A 107 -8.34 4.42 18.05
CA LEU A 107 -8.85 5.11 16.86
C LEU A 107 -7.77 5.55 15.84
N ALA A 108 -6.50 5.62 16.24
CA ALA A 108 -5.48 6.24 15.40
C ALA A 108 -5.27 5.54 14.03
N PRO A 109 -5.17 4.20 13.92
CA PRO A 109 -5.07 3.51 12.63
C PRO A 109 -6.17 3.93 11.64
N GLY A 110 -7.43 3.94 12.08
CA GLY A 110 -8.58 4.35 11.28
C GLY A 110 -8.51 5.82 10.86
N VAL A 111 -8.09 6.72 11.76
CA VAL A 111 -7.86 8.14 11.41
C VAL A 111 -6.76 8.28 10.36
N LEU A 112 -5.64 7.59 10.53
CA LEU A 112 -4.52 7.58 9.59
C LEU A 112 -4.92 7.01 8.22
N GLY A 113 -5.71 5.93 8.19
CA GLY A 113 -6.30 5.38 6.98
C GLY A 113 -7.26 6.36 6.30
N GLY A 114 -8.09 7.06 7.08
CA GLY A 114 -8.98 8.11 6.61
C GLY A 114 -8.23 9.29 5.97
N LEU A 115 -7.10 9.71 6.54
CA LEU A 115 -6.23 10.72 5.93
C LEU A 115 -5.62 10.25 4.60
N GLY A 116 -5.28 8.96 4.49
CA GLY A 116 -4.89 8.34 3.22
C GLY A 116 -6.00 8.44 2.17
N LEU A 117 -7.24 8.07 2.54
CA LEU A 117 -8.39 8.21 1.64
C LEU A 117 -8.66 9.67 1.24
N LEU A 118 -8.56 10.61 2.19
CA LEU A 118 -8.71 12.04 1.92
C LEU A 118 -7.66 12.55 0.93
N SER A 119 -6.43 12.01 0.96
CA SER A 119 -5.41 12.36 -0.04
C SER A 119 -5.81 11.92 -1.46
N TRP A 120 -6.41 10.74 -1.62
CA TRP A 120 -6.97 10.29 -2.90
C TRP A 120 -8.14 11.16 -3.37
N MET A 121 -9.04 11.53 -2.45
CA MET A 121 -10.15 12.43 -2.76
C MET A 121 -9.65 13.80 -3.24
N ALA A 122 -8.62 14.36 -2.58
CA ALA A 122 -8.00 15.61 -2.99
C ALA A 122 -7.27 15.50 -4.34
N PHE A 123 -6.72 14.32 -4.67
CA PHE A 123 -6.17 14.04 -6.00
C PHE A 123 -7.24 14.02 -7.07
N TRP A 124 -8.34 13.27 -6.90
CA TRP A 124 -9.41 13.22 -7.89
C TRP A 124 -10.20 14.53 -8.03
N ALA A 125 -10.20 15.36 -7.00
CA ALA A 125 -10.82 16.68 -7.04
C ALA A 125 -9.88 17.78 -7.59
N ASP A 126 -8.69 17.41 -8.08
CA ASP A 126 -7.68 18.33 -8.62
C ASP A 126 -7.36 19.51 -7.69
N VAL A 127 -7.37 19.27 -6.36
CA VAL A 127 -7.12 20.31 -5.35
C VAL A 127 -5.67 20.80 -5.40
N PHE A 128 -4.75 19.90 -5.76
CA PHE A 128 -3.33 20.19 -5.89
C PHE A 128 -2.80 19.68 -7.23
N GLU A 129 -1.79 20.34 -7.76
CA GLU A 129 -1.08 19.92 -9.00
C GLU A 129 -0.08 18.79 -8.71
N TRP A 130 -0.59 17.66 -8.23
CA TRP A 130 0.18 16.46 -7.88
C TRP A 130 -0.26 15.23 -8.69
N GLY A 131 0.66 14.29 -8.89
CA GLY A 131 0.38 13.00 -9.51
C GLY A 131 -0.07 11.97 -8.47
N ALA A 132 -0.56 10.82 -8.94
CA ALA A 132 -1.02 9.72 -8.09
C ALA A 132 0.06 9.20 -7.11
N ALA A 133 1.34 9.44 -7.40
CA ALA A 133 2.44 9.08 -6.52
C ALA A 133 2.30 9.66 -5.10
N VAL A 134 1.70 10.84 -4.95
CA VAL A 134 1.58 11.49 -3.64
C VAL A 134 0.53 10.81 -2.76
N PRO A 135 -0.75 10.62 -3.17
CA PRO A 135 -1.71 9.88 -2.34
C PRO A 135 -1.29 8.42 -2.09
N GLU A 136 -0.60 7.78 -3.03
CA GLU A 136 0.02 6.46 -2.81
C GLU A 136 1.05 6.50 -1.67
N ALA A 137 1.99 7.45 -1.72
CA ALA A 137 3.02 7.62 -0.70
C ALA A 137 2.42 7.94 0.68
N ILE A 138 1.45 8.87 0.74
CA ILE A 138 0.76 9.23 1.97
C ILE A 138 0.08 8.00 2.58
N SER A 139 -0.69 7.27 1.77
CA SER A 139 -1.45 6.10 2.24
C SER A 139 -0.54 5.03 2.85
N VAL A 140 0.57 4.70 2.17
CA VAL A 140 1.52 3.69 2.67
C VAL A 140 2.29 4.21 3.88
N ALA A 141 2.74 5.47 3.88
CA ALA A 141 3.50 6.04 5.01
C ALA A 141 2.65 6.11 6.29
N LEU A 142 1.39 6.55 6.18
CA LEU A 142 0.48 6.60 7.31
C LEU A 142 0.11 5.20 7.81
N ALA A 143 -0.07 4.24 6.90
CA ALA A 143 -0.31 2.86 7.30
C ALA A 143 0.89 2.25 8.03
N PHE A 144 2.11 2.57 7.58
CA PHE A 144 3.34 2.07 8.18
C PHE A 144 3.49 2.46 9.66
N ILE A 145 3.03 3.65 10.05
CA ILE A 145 3.08 4.13 11.44
C ILE A 145 2.36 3.16 12.39
N TRP A 146 1.11 2.78 12.07
CA TRP A 146 0.37 1.85 12.92
C TRP A 146 0.80 0.40 12.71
N TYR A 147 1.26 0.05 11.50
CA TYR A 147 1.76 -1.29 11.19
C TYR A 147 2.95 -1.67 12.07
N LEU A 148 3.90 -0.77 12.32
CA LEU A 148 5.04 -1.02 13.22
C LEU A 148 4.58 -1.41 14.64
N ARG A 149 3.54 -0.76 15.14
CA ARG A 149 2.95 -1.10 16.44
C ARG A 149 2.24 -2.45 16.40
N LEU A 150 1.47 -2.72 15.35
CA LEU A 150 0.86 -4.05 15.14
C LEU A 150 1.93 -5.14 15.12
N VAL A 151 3.08 -4.91 14.47
CA VAL A 151 4.19 -5.87 14.46
C VAL A 151 4.72 -6.14 15.88
N ALA A 152 5.00 -5.07 16.64
CA ALA A 152 5.50 -5.20 18.00
C ALA A 152 4.53 -5.96 18.93
N GLU A 153 3.22 -5.74 18.75
CA GLU A 153 2.18 -6.33 19.59
C GLU A 153 1.78 -7.75 19.17
N ALA A 154 1.73 -8.05 17.87
CA ALA A 154 1.39 -9.39 17.39
C ALA A 154 2.54 -10.40 17.57
N SER A 155 3.78 -9.91 17.66
CA SER A 155 4.97 -10.75 17.90
C SER A 155 5.25 -10.99 19.40
N SER A 156 4.68 -10.19 20.30
CA SER A 156 4.77 -10.44 21.74
C SER A 156 3.75 -11.51 22.14
N ARG A 157 4.27 -12.65 22.61
CA ARG A 157 3.48 -13.78 23.14
C ARG A 157 2.57 -13.34 24.27
#